data_AF-A0A420MNF5-F1
#
_entry.id   AF-A0A420MNF5-F1
#
_cell.length_a   1.000
_cell.length_b   1.000
_cell.length_c   1.000
_cell.angle_alpha   90.00
_cell.angle_beta   90.00
_cell.angle_gamma   90.00
#
_symmetry.space_group_name_H-M   'P 1'
#
loop_
_entity.id
_entity.type
_entity.pdbx_description
1 polymer ?
#
loop_
_entity_poly.entity_id
_entity_poly.type
_entity_poly.pdbx_seq_one_letter_code
_entity_poly.pdbx_strand_id
1 'polypeptide(L)'
;MKALGVQAVAFNGEYSAEYKRQIMTAFEKRNPEDYIELLYVTPEMVSKNTTFNNRLRTLYDKGKLARIVIDEAHCVSQWGHDFWSDYKTLGEVRQKYPGVPVMTLTATATQNVIVDIRHNLGMDNCQMFSQSFNRPNLHYEVRGKTTNAKCMDEIASLIKSKCANQSGIVYTVTRKNTEKVAESLSIQGITARHYHAGLDPQEKVEVQTA
;
A
#
# COMPACT_ATOMS: atom_id res chain seq x y z
N MET A 1 9.06 3.78 11.79
CA MET A 1 9.56 5.17 11.82
C MET A 1 9.59 5.75 13.22
N LYS A 2 8.46 5.88 13.93
CA LYS A 2 8.45 6.41 15.31
C LYS A 2 9.34 5.64 16.30
N ALA A 3 9.35 4.31 16.23
CA ALA A 3 10.25 3.47 17.04
C ALA A 3 11.75 3.72 16.76
N LEU A 4 12.08 4.36 15.63
CA LEU A 4 13.44 4.74 15.23
C LEU A 4 13.70 6.25 15.46
N GLY A 5 12.79 6.97 16.13
CA GLY A 5 12.91 8.41 16.39
C GLY A 5 12.57 9.33 15.22
N VAL A 6 12.15 8.79 14.07
CA VAL A 6 11.81 9.59 12.88
C VAL A 6 10.40 10.18 13.00
N GLN A 7 10.28 11.49 12.77
CA GLN A 7 9.02 12.24 12.80
C GLN A 7 8.19 11.99 11.53
N ALA A 8 7.59 10.80 11.47
CA ALA A 8 6.71 10.38 10.38
C ALA A 8 5.23 10.52 10.77
N VAL A 9 4.47 11.21 9.93
CA VAL A 9 3.02 11.43 10.07
C VAL A 9 2.30 11.08 8.77
N ALA A 10 1.00 10.80 8.88
CA ALA A 10 0.14 10.54 7.73
C ALA A 10 -0.98 11.58 7.63
N PHE A 11 -1.45 11.86 6.43
CA PHE A 11 -2.56 12.79 6.13
C PHE A 11 -3.49 12.13 5.10
N ASN A 12 -4.52 11.45 5.60
CA ASN A 12 -5.49 10.69 4.78
C ASN A 12 -6.93 10.85 5.32
N GLY A 13 -7.91 10.20 4.69
CA GLY A 13 -9.33 10.31 5.08
C GLY A 13 -9.65 9.89 6.51
N GLU A 14 -8.86 8.99 7.09
CA GLU A 14 -9.14 8.32 8.37
C GLU A 14 -8.85 9.20 9.60
N TYR A 15 -7.97 10.20 9.46
CA TYR A 15 -7.60 11.07 10.57
C TYR A 15 -8.58 12.23 10.80
N SER A 16 -8.72 12.63 12.07
CA SER A 16 -9.58 13.73 12.50
C SER A 16 -9.15 15.09 11.91
N ALA A 17 -10.11 16.01 11.81
CA ALA A 17 -9.86 17.37 11.33
C ALA A 17 -8.85 18.12 12.21
N GLU A 18 -8.87 17.88 13.52
CA GLU A 18 -7.93 18.47 14.47
C GLU A 18 -6.49 18.01 14.19
N TYR A 19 -6.28 16.71 14.02
CA TYR A 19 -4.97 16.15 13.72
C TYR A 19 -4.43 16.68 12.38
N LYS A 20 -5.27 16.73 11.35
CA LYS A 20 -4.93 17.34 10.05
C LYS A 20 -4.53 18.80 10.18
N ARG A 21 -5.23 19.57 11.02
CA ARG A 21 -4.89 20.97 11.31
C ARG A 21 -3.53 21.11 11.97
N GLN A 22 -3.19 20.24 12.93
CA GLN A 22 -1.88 20.23 13.58
C GLN A 22 -0.74 20.00 12.58
N ILE A 23 -0.89 19.03 11.67
CA ILE A 23 0.06 18.80 10.57
C ILE A 23 0.22 20.06 9.71
N MET A 24 -0.88 20.68 9.30
CA MET A 24 -0.83 21.88 8.46
C MET A 24 -0.17 23.07 9.17
N THR A 25 -0.38 23.24 10.48
CA THR A 25 0.32 24.27 11.27
C THR A 25 1.82 24.03 11.35
N ALA A 26 2.28 22.78 11.33
CA ALA A 26 3.71 22.47 11.31
C ALA A 26 4.40 23.01 10.03
N PHE A 27 3.69 23.05 8.89
CA PHE A 27 4.26 23.59 7.64
C PHE A 27 4.53 25.10 7.70
N GLU A 28 3.82 25.81 8.57
CA GLU A 28 3.99 27.26 8.75
C GLU A 28 5.20 27.60 9.63
N LYS A 29 5.70 26.64 10.42
CA LYS A 29 6.85 26.84 11.30
C LYS A 29 8.10 27.26 10.52
N ARG A 30 9.06 27.87 11.23
CA ARG A 30 10.34 28.31 10.67
C ARG A 30 11.16 27.12 10.15
N ASN A 31 11.17 26.03 10.91
CA ASN A 31 11.81 24.77 10.58
C ASN A 31 10.75 23.64 10.64
N PRO A 32 9.99 23.40 9.57
CA PRO A 32 9.00 22.32 9.52
C PRO A 32 9.62 20.93 9.74
N GLU A 33 10.88 20.76 9.35
CA GLU A 33 11.64 19.52 9.49
C GLU A 33 11.84 19.07 10.95
N ASP A 34 11.80 19.99 11.91
CA ASP A 34 11.89 19.68 13.35
C ASP A 34 10.62 18.93 13.85
N TYR A 35 9.54 18.96 13.06
CA TYR A 35 8.24 18.38 13.40
C TYR A 35 7.81 17.27 12.45
N ILE A 36 8.21 17.34 11.18
CA ILE A 36 7.80 16.42 10.13
C ILE A 36 8.97 16.17 9.19
N GLU A 37 9.51 14.95 9.25
CA GLU A 37 10.54 14.47 8.33
C GLU A 37 9.92 13.65 7.19
N LEU A 38 8.82 12.94 7.46
CA LEU A 38 8.09 12.13 6.49
C LEU A 38 6.58 12.35 6.61
N LEU A 39 5.96 12.65 5.48
CA LEU A 39 4.52 12.85 5.37
C LEU A 39 3.94 11.87 4.37
N TYR A 40 3.19 10.89 4.85
CA TYR A 40 2.41 9.99 4.01
C TYR A 40 1.08 10.64 3.65
N VAL A 41 0.73 10.64 2.36
CA VAL A 41 -0.48 11.27 1.87
C VAL A 41 -1.12 10.35 0.85
N THR A 42 -2.45 10.25 0.88
CA THR A 42 -3.19 9.51 -0.14
C THR A 42 -3.40 10.37 -1.40
N PRO A 43 -3.45 9.77 -2.61
CA PRO A 43 -3.54 10.52 -3.86
C PRO A 43 -4.71 11.51 -3.90
N GLU A 44 -5.87 11.15 -3.35
CA GLU A 44 -7.05 12.01 -3.31
C GLU A 44 -6.86 13.27 -2.46
N MET A 45 -6.01 13.21 -1.42
CA MET A 45 -5.69 14.40 -0.62
C MET A 45 -4.85 15.38 -1.43
N VAL A 46 -3.89 14.89 -2.21
CA VAL A 46 -3.05 15.76 -3.04
C VAL A 46 -3.83 16.29 -4.25
N SER A 47 -4.75 15.52 -4.80
CA SER A 47 -5.49 15.93 -6.01
C SER A 47 -6.67 16.86 -5.70
N LYS A 48 -7.41 16.62 -4.61
CA LYS A 48 -8.70 17.31 -4.34
C LYS A 48 -8.66 18.32 -3.18
N ASN A 49 -7.68 18.24 -2.27
CA ASN A 49 -7.67 19.10 -1.09
C ASN A 49 -6.91 20.42 -1.34
N THR A 50 -7.64 21.48 -1.69
CA THR A 50 -7.07 22.81 -1.95
C THR A 50 -6.31 23.38 -0.76
N THR A 51 -6.82 23.21 0.47
CA THR A 51 -6.14 23.71 1.67
C THR A 51 -4.79 23.03 1.84
N PHE A 52 -4.75 21.70 1.73
CA PHE A 52 -3.51 20.94 1.79
C PHE A 52 -2.50 21.40 0.72
N ASN A 53 -2.96 21.55 -0.53
CA ASN A 53 -2.11 22.00 -1.64
C ASN A 53 -1.52 23.41 -1.43
N ASN A 54 -2.30 24.34 -0.87
CA ASN A 54 -1.81 25.68 -0.52
C ASN A 54 -0.71 25.62 0.56
N ARG A 55 -0.86 24.72 1.54
CA ARG A 55 0.14 24.51 2.60
C ARG A 55 1.39 23.82 2.07
N LEU A 56 1.24 22.82 1.20
CA LEU A 56 2.35 22.17 0.52
C LEU A 56 3.12 23.15 -0.38
N ARG A 57 2.42 24.08 -1.04
CA ARG A 57 3.04 25.17 -1.80
C ARG A 57 3.88 26.09 -0.91
N THR A 58 3.40 26.39 0.30
CA THR A 58 4.18 27.17 1.28
C THR A 58 5.50 26.48 1.65
N LEU A 59 5.51 25.15 1.83
CA LEU A 59 6.75 24.39 2.06
C LEU A 59 7.71 24.47 0.88
N TYR A 60 7.17 24.34 -0.33
CA TYR A 60 7.95 24.45 -1.56
C TYR A 60 8.58 25.84 -1.71
N ASP A 61 7.81 26.92 -1.53
CA ASP A 61 8.31 28.30 -1.66
C ASP A 61 9.38 28.64 -0.61
N LYS A 62 9.36 27.98 0.55
CA LYS A 62 10.41 28.05 1.59
C LYS A 62 11.65 27.19 1.29
N GLY A 63 11.65 26.40 0.22
CA GLY A 63 12.71 25.43 -0.09
C GLY A 63 12.77 24.25 0.89
N LYS A 64 11.65 23.92 1.55
CA LYS A 64 11.56 22.86 2.58
C LYS A 64 10.87 21.58 2.08
N LEU A 65 10.39 21.54 0.84
CA LEU A 65 9.87 20.33 0.21
C LEU A 65 11.03 19.51 -0.39
N ALA A 66 11.55 18.54 0.37
CA ALA A 66 12.79 17.83 0.02
C ALA A 66 12.66 16.88 -1.19
N ARG A 67 11.57 16.12 -1.27
CA ARG A 67 11.34 15.10 -2.31
C ARG A 67 9.86 14.72 -2.37
N ILE A 68 9.39 14.31 -3.54
CA ILE A 68 8.12 13.60 -3.70
C ILE A 68 8.42 12.11 -3.94
N VAL A 69 7.85 11.24 -3.12
CA VAL A 69 7.96 9.78 -3.27
C VAL A 69 6.57 9.23 -3.59
N ILE A 70 6.46 8.55 -4.73
CA ILE A 70 5.23 7.89 -5.18
C ILE A 70 5.45 6.39 -5.00
N ASP A 71 4.83 5.84 -3.97
CA ASP A 71 4.82 4.40 -3.72
C ASP A 71 3.72 3.72 -4.54
N GLU A 72 3.84 2.40 -4.74
CA GLU A 72 2.93 1.60 -5.57
C GLU A 72 2.56 2.24 -6.92
N ALA A 73 3.57 2.78 -7.60
CA ALA A 73 3.39 3.56 -8.83
C ALA A 73 2.66 2.78 -9.95
N HIS A 74 2.63 1.45 -9.88
CA HIS A 74 1.90 0.61 -10.82
C HIS A 74 0.38 0.91 -10.83
N CYS A 75 -0.18 1.48 -9.77
CA CYS A 75 -1.59 1.89 -9.67
C CYS A 75 -1.99 2.95 -10.72
N VAL A 76 -1.03 3.64 -11.34
CA VAL A 76 -1.32 4.63 -12.39
C VAL A 76 -1.72 4.00 -13.73
N SER A 77 -1.29 2.75 -13.98
CA SER A 77 -1.51 2.05 -15.23
C SER A 77 -2.81 1.25 -15.18
N GLN A 78 -3.62 1.35 -16.24
CA GLN A 78 -4.80 0.50 -16.40
C GLN A 78 -4.44 -0.97 -16.68
N TRP A 79 -3.19 -1.21 -17.10
CA TRP A 79 -2.61 -2.55 -17.24
C TRP A 79 -2.03 -3.07 -15.91
N GLY A 80 -2.02 -2.23 -14.86
CA GLY A 80 -1.76 -2.65 -13.50
C GLY A 80 -2.94 -3.43 -12.92
N HIS A 81 -2.68 -4.29 -11.96
CA HIS A 81 -3.71 -5.09 -11.29
C HIS A 81 -4.58 -4.23 -10.33
N ASP A 82 -4.04 -3.11 -9.85
CA ASP A 82 -4.65 -2.21 -8.87
C ASP A 82 -4.79 -0.77 -9.41
N PHE A 83 -5.44 -0.60 -10.57
CA PHE A 83 -5.63 0.74 -11.15
C PHE A 83 -6.42 1.68 -10.21
N TRP A 84 -5.87 2.86 -9.93
CA TRP A 84 -6.50 3.90 -9.14
C TRP A 84 -6.43 5.25 -9.86
N SER A 85 -7.59 5.77 -10.27
CA SER A 85 -7.70 6.99 -11.07
C SER A 85 -7.00 8.23 -10.48
N ASP A 86 -7.01 8.40 -9.16
CA ASP A 86 -6.36 9.54 -8.50
C ASP A 86 -4.83 9.55 -8.72
N TYR A 87 -4.18 8.40 -8.96
CA TYR A 87 -2.74 8.35 -9.27
C TYR A 87 -2.38 9.07 -10.57
N LYS A 88 -3.29 9.13 -11.56
CA LYS A 88 -3.03 9.84 -12.82
C LYS A 88 -2.80 11.34 -12.61
N THR A 89 -3.45 11.90 -11.59
CA THR A 89 -3.32 13.33 -11.27
C THR A 89 -1.95 13.67 -10.66
N LEU A 90 -1.17 12.68 -10.20
CA LEU A 90 0.14 12.92 -9.60
C LEU A 90 1.17 13.48 -10.60
N GLY A 91 0.97 13.23 -11.91
CA GLY A 91 1.75 13.90 -12.95
C GLY A 91 1.58 15.42 -12.91
N GLU A 92 0.34 15.90 -12.76
CA GLU A 92 0.03 17.33 -12.63
C GLU A 92 0.56 17.92 -11.32
N VAL A 93 0.46 17.17 -10.22
CA VAL A 93 1.01 17.56 -8.92
C VAL A 93 2.51 17.83 -9.03
N ARG A 94 3.26 16.91 -9.67
CA ARG A 94 4.69 17.07 -9.87
C ARG A 94 5.03 18.35 -10.64
N GLN A 95 4.26 18.69 -11.67
CA GLN A 95 4.50 19.90 -12.48
C GLN A 95 4.39 21.19 -11.65
N LYS A 96 3.66 21.20 -10.53
CA LYS A 96 3.51 22.36 -9.64
C LYS A 96 4.77 22.65 -8.80
N TYR A 97 5.71 21.70 -8.71
CA TYR A 97 6.89 21.77 -7.85
C TYR A 97 8.19 21.53 -8.63
N PRO A 98 8.53 22.39 -9.61
CA PRO A 98 9.75 22.23 -10.40
C PRO A 98 11.00 22.25 -9.52
N GLY A 99 12.00 21.43 -9.86
CA GLY A 99 13.24 21.32 -9.08
C GLY A 99 13.16 20.40 -7.85
N VAL A 100 11.98 19.99 -7.40
CA VAL A 100 11.84 18.96 -6.36
C VAL A 100 12.12 17.57 -6.96
N PRO A 101 13.08 16.79 -6.43
CA PRO A 101 13.32 15.43 -6.88
C PRO A 101 12.08 14.55 -6.71
N VAL A 102 11.84 13.65 -7.67
CA VAL A 102 10.73 12.68 -7.61
C VAL A 102 11.28 11.27 -7.73
N MET A 103 10.77 10.38 -6.88
CA MET A 103 11.08 8.96 -6.88
C MET A 103 9.78 8.17 -7.00
N THR A 104 9.77 7.17 -7.87
CA THR A 104 8.65 6.22 -8.02
C THR A 104 9.12 4.84 -7.62
N LEU A 105 8.29 4.13 -6.86
CA LEU A 105 8.57 2.81 -6.32
C LEU A 105 7.43 1.87 -6.71
N THR A 106 7.78 0.64 -7.08
CA THR A 106 6.82 -0.44 -7.30
C THR A 106 7.55 -1.77 -7.24
N ALA A 107 6.94 -2.78 -6.62
CA ALA A 107 7.49 -4.14 -6.60
C ALA A 107 7.21 -4.91 -7.90
N THR A 108 6.08 -4.61 -8.55
CA THR A 108 5.60 -5.33 -9.74
C THR A 108 5.28 -4.36 -10.86
N ALA A 109 6.12 -4.34 -11.89
CA ALA A 109 5.84 -3.58 -13.11
C ALA A 109 6.35 -4.36 -14.33
N THR A 110 5.42 -4.72 -15.21
CA THR A 110 5.77 -5.20 -16.55
C THR A 110 6.29 -4.03 -17.39
N GLN A 111 6.94 -4.31 -18.52
CA GLN A 111 7.46 -3.27 -19.40
C GLN A 111 6.37 -2.25 -19.81
N ASN A 112 5.15 -2.72 -20.08
CA ASN A 112 4.03 -1.84 -20.42
C ASN A 112 3.63 -0.94 -19.25
N VAL A 113 3.58 -1.50 -18.02
CA VAL A 113 3.30 -0.71 -16.81
C VAL A 113 4.39 0.34 -16.57
N ILE A 114 5.66 0.03 -16.83
CA ILE A 114 6.77 1.00 -16.70
C ILE A 114 6.60 2.16 -17.69
N VAL A 115 6.24 1.86 -18.95
CA VAL A 115 5.98 2.89 -19.98
C VAL A 115 4.81 3.79 -19.54
N ASP A 116 3.72 3.20 -19.05
CA ASP A 116 2.57 3.94 -18.55
C ASP A 116 2.92 4.81 -17.34
N ILE A 117 3.70 4.31 -16.39
CA ILE A 117 4.15 5.08 -15.23
C ILE A 117 4.92 6.31 -15.69
N ARG A 118 5.89 6.13 -16.60
CA ARG A 118 6.69 7.25 -17.13
C ARG A 118 5.83 8.27 -17.83
N HIS A 119 4.91 7.83 -18.68
CA HIS A 119 4.03 8.71 -19.42
C HIS A 119 3.09 9.50 -18.50
N ASN A 120 2.33 8.82 -17.64
CA ASN A 120 1.33 9.47 -16.78
C ASN A 120 1.96 10.39 -15.73
N LEU A 121 3.18 10.07 -15.24
CA LEU A 121 3.89 10.90 -14.26
C LEU A 121 4.85 11.92 -14.91
N GLY A 122 4.95 11.94 -16.25
CA GLY A 122 5.83 12.82 -17.03
C GLY A 122 7.33 12.57 -16.82
N MET A 123 7.73 11.34 -16.48
CA MET A 123 9.09 10.96 -16.07
C MET A 123 9.94 10.45 -17.25
N ASP A 124 10.02 11.22 -18.33
CA ASP A 124 10.68 10.78 -19.57
C ASP A 124 12.20 10.64 -19.45
N ASN A 125 12.85 11.37 -18.53
CA ASN A 125 14.31 11.35 -18.34
C ASN A 125 14.72 10.80 -16.96
N CYS A 126 13.95 9.86 -16.39
CA CYS A 126 14.30 9.27 -15.09
C CYS A 126 15.38 8.18 -15.19
N GLN A 127 16.19 8.07 -14.14
CA GLN A 127 17.01 6.90 -13.91
C GLN A 127 16.10 5.72 -13.54
N MET A 128 16.36 4.57 -14.14
CA MET A 128 15.58 3.36 -13.91
C MET A 128 16.48 2.31 -13.26
N PHE A 129 16.05 1.84 -12.09
CA PHE A 129 16.69 0.75 -11.37
C PHE A 129 15.71 -0.41 -11.36
N SER A 130 16.11 -1.54 -11.92
CA SER A 130 15.31 -2.75 -11.95
C SER A 130 16.07 -3.91 -11.30
N GLN A 131 15.34 -4.75 -10.62
CA GLN A 131 15.84 -6.01 -10.08
C GLN A 131 14.94 -7.14 -10.59
N SER A 132 15.49 -8.35 -10.67
CA SER A 132 14.69 -9.52 -10.98
C SER A 132 13.58 -9.68 -9.95
N PHE A 133 12.35 -9.94 -10.42
CA PHE A 133 11.23 -10.30 -9.55
C PHE A 133 11.39 -11.71 -8.96
N ASN A 134 12.39 -12.49 -9.41
CA ASN A 134 12.59 -13.85 -8.96
C ASN A 134 12.86 -13.88 -7.46
N ARG A 135 12.11 -14.74 -6.76
CA ARG A 135 12.26 -14.99 -5.34
C ARG A 135 12.79 -16.42 -5.17
N PRO A 136 14.12 -16.63 -5.13
CA PRO A 136 14.70 -17.96 -5.05
C PRO A 136 14.32 -18.71 -3.76
N ASN A 137 13.81 -17.98 -2.76
CA ASN A 137 13.29 -18.51 -1.51
C ASN A 137 11.82 -18.99 -1.59
N LEU A 138 11.15 -18.88 -2.75
CA LEU A 138 9.77 -19.36 -2.94
C LEU A 138 9.75 -20.70 -3.68
N HIS A 139 9.00 -21.65 -3.13
CA HIS A 139 8.71 -22.93 -3.77
C HIS A 139 7.33 -22.87 -4.42
N TYR A 140 7.25 -23.14 -5.71
CA TYR A 140 6.01 -23.17 -6.47
C TYR A 140 5.55 -24.61 -6.67
N GLU A 141 4.33 -24.93 -6.23
CA GLU A 141 3.72 -26.25 -6.39
C GLU A 141 2.30 -26.09 -6.94
N VAL A 142 1.93 -26.91 -7.93
CA VAL A 142 0.57 -26.96 -8.49
C VAL A 142 0.00 -28.35 -8.27
N ARG A 143 -1.19 -28.42 -7.64
CA ARG A 143 -1.91 -29.66 -7.39
C ARG A 143 -3.26 -29.65 -8.10
N GLY A 144 -3.71 -30.82 -8.55
CA GLY A 144 -5.06 -30.97 -9.10
C GLY A 144 -6.11 -30.72 -8.02
N LYS A 145 -7.11 -29.89 -8.31
CA LYS A 145 -8.18 -29.58 -7.34
C LYS A 145 -9.18 -30.75 -7.25
N THR A 146 -9.33 -31.31 -6.05
CA THR A 146 -10.31 -32.38 -5.77
C THR A 146 -11.69 -31.81 -5.42
N THR A 147 -12.60 -32.66 -4.94
CA THR A 147 -13.85 -32.21 -4.28
C THR A 147 -13.53 -31.29 -3.10
N ASN A 148 -14.47 -30.39 -2.76
CA ASN A 148 -14.26 -29.40 -1.70
C ASN A 148 -13.88 -30.03 -0.34
N ALA A 149 -14.53 -31.13 0.04
CA ALA A 149 -14.23 -31.82 1.29
C ALA A 149 -12.79 -32.35 1.32
N LYS A 150 -12.39 -33.10 0.28
CA LYS A 150 -11.03 -33.64 0.17
C LYS A 150 -9.96 -32.53 0.11
N CYS A 151 -10.26 -31.45 -0.60
CA CYS A 151 -9.35 -30.31 -0.70
C CYS A 151 -9.12 -29.68 0.68
N MET A 152 -10.14 -29.65 1.54
CA MET A 152 -10.00 -29.10 2.89
C MET A 152 -9.16 -29.99 3.80
N ASP A 153 -9.34 -31.31 3.72
CA ASP A 153 -8.51 -32.25 4.45
C ASP A 153 -7.05 -32.20 3.99
N GLU A 154 -6.81 -32.04 2.68
CA GLU A 154 -5.48 -31.87 2.10
C GLU A 154 -4.80 -30.58 2.59
N ILE A 155 -5.53 -29.45 2.63
CA ILE A 155 -5.01 -28.18 3.16
C ILE A 155 -4.70 -28.31 4.65
N ALA A 156 -5.60 -28.88 5.44
CA ALA A 156 -5.38 -29.06 6.87
C ALA A 156 -4.19 -29.98 7.17
N SER A 157 -4.07 -31.08 6.41
CA SER A 157 -2.92 -32.00 6.48
C SER A 157 -1.61 -31.30 6.12
N LEU A 158 -1.59 -30.48 5.06
CA LEU A 158 -0.43 -29.68 4.67
C LEU A 158 -0.01 -28.74 5.80
N ILE A 159 -0.96 -27.99 6.39
CA ILE A 159 -0.69 -27.03 7.46
C ILE A 159 -0.11 -27.75 8.68
N LYS A 160 -0.73 -28.86 9.11
CA LYS A 160 -0.30 -29.61 10.29
C LYS A 160 1.04 -30.34 10.10
N SER A 161 1.42 -30.66 8.87
CA SER A 161 2.65 -31.41 8.58
C SER A 161 3.82 -30.51 8.23
N LYS A 162 3.69 -29.69 7.18
CA LYS A 162 4.79 -28.88 6.63
C LYS A 162 4.88 -27.48 7.22
N CYS A 163 3.77 -26.93 7.69
CA CYS A 163 3.67 -25.54 8.17
C CYS A 163 3.26 -25.46 9.64
N ALA A 164 3.54 -26.51 10.43
CA ALA A 164 3.15 -26.56 11.84
C ALA A 164 3.79 -25.38 12.59
N ASN A 165 2.97 -24.64 13.34
CA ASN A 165 3.39 -23.44 14.07
C ASN A 165 4.00 -22.33 13.21
N GLN A 166 3.69 -22.30 11.90
CA GLN A 166 4.08 -21.23 10.98
C GLN A 166 2.85 -20.44 10.53
N SER A 167 3.05 -19.18 10.14
CA SER A 167 2.01 -18.34 9.56
C SER A 167 1.81 -18.64 8.08
N GLY A 168 0.58 -18.49 7.59
CA GLY A 168 0.25 -18.69 6.18
C GLY A 168 -1.03 -17.95 5.78
N ILE A 169 -1.26 -17.82 4.48
CA ILE A 169 -2.44 -17.18 3.91
C ILE A 169 -3.12 -18.16 2.94
N VAL A 170 -4.45 -18.29 3.06
CA VAL A 170 -5.27 -19.04 2.10
C VAL A 170 -6.15 -18.06 1.35
N TYR A 171 -5.84 -17.82 0.08
CA TYR A 171 -6.68 -16.99 -0.78
C TYR A 171 -7.90 -17.77 -1.28
N THR A 172 -9.06 -17.10 -1.26
CA THR A 172 -10.32 -17.67 -1.74
C THR A 172 -11.03 -16.70 -2.68
N VAL A 173 -11.87 -17.22 -3.57
CA VAL A 173 -12.54 -16.41 -4.61
C VAL A 173 -13.66 -15.52 -4.06
N THR A 174 -14.40 -15.98 -3.05
CA THR A 174 -15.58 -15.26 -2.53
C THR A 174 -15.53 -15.12 -1.01
N ARG A 175 -16.15 -14.05 -0.48
CA ARG A 175 -16.24 -13.78 0.97
C ARG A 175 -16.82 -14.97 1.74
N LYS A 176 -17.94 -15.49 1.25
CA LYS A 176 -18.60 -16.70 1.78
C LYS A 176 -17.67 -17.92 1.80
N ASN A 177 -16.79 -18.05 0.80
CA ASN A 177 -15.82 -19.15 0.81
C ASN A 177 -14.69 -18.90 1.80
N THR A 178 -14.28 -17.65 2.03
CA THR A 178 -13.30 -17.29 3.06
C THR A 178 -13.80 -17.69 4.45
N GLU A 179 -15.04 -17.34 4.79
CA GLU A 179 -15.70 -17.70 6.05
C GLU A 179 -15.73 -19.23 6.24
N LYS A 180 -16.24 -19.95 5.24
CA LYS A 180 -16.34 -21.43 5.26
C LYS A 180 -15.00 -22.12 5.41
N VAL A 181 -13.96 -21.63 4.72
CA VAL A 181 -12.62 -22.21 4.79
C VAL A 181 -12.03 -22.00 6.19
N ALA A 182 -12.17 -20.80 6.76
CA ALA A 182 -11.69 -20.51 8.11
C ALA A 182 -12.40 -21.38 9.16
N GLU A 183 -13.72 -21.53 9.06
CA GLU A 183 -14.52 -22.40 9.94
C GLU A 183 -14.08 -23.86 9.82
N SER A 184 -13.97 -24.38 8.59
CA SER A 184 -13.58 -25.78 8.35
C SER A 184 -12.19 -26.10 8.91
N LEU A 185 -11.22 -25.20 8.74
CA LEU A 185 -9.87 -25.36 9.30
C LEU A 185 -9.90 -25.27 10.84
N SER A 186 -10.71 -24.37 11.40
CA SER A 186 -10.87 -24.22 12.85
C SER A 186 -11.46 -25.47 13.50
N ILE A 187 -12.46 -26.10 12.87
CA ILE A 187 -13.03 -27.39 13.32
C ILE A 187 -11.94 -28.48 13.36
N GLN A 188 -10.97 -28.42 12.45
CA GLN A 188 -9.83 -29.34 12.45
C GLN A 188 -8.71 -28.96 13.44
N GLY A 189 -8.91 -27.95 14.30
CA GLY A 189 -7.95 -27.53 15.31
C GLY A 189 -6.82 -26.64 14.79
N ILE A 190 -7.00 -26.00 13.62
CA ILE A 190 -6.06 -25.01 13.08
C ILE A 190 -6.56 -23.62 13.45
N THR A 191 -5.69 -22.77 14.00
CA THR A 191 -6.01 -21.36 14.25
C THR A 191 -6.18 -20.64 12.92
N ALA A 192 -7.44 -20.47 12.48
CA ALA A 192 -7.78 -19.81 11.23
C ALA A 192 -8.80 -18.68 11.47
N ARG A 193 -8.60 -17.57 10.77
CA ARG A 193 -9.52 -16.41 10.74
C ARG A 193 -9.76 -16.05 9.28
N HIS A 194 -10.96 -15.57 8.98
CA HIS A 194 -11.29 -15.05 7.66
C HIS A 194 -11.06 -13.55 7.63
N TYR A 195 -10.69 -13.01 6.46
CA TYR A 195 -10.51 -11.59 6.26
C TYR A 195 -11.09 -11.20 4.90
N HIS A 196 -12.04 -10.26 4.89
CA HIS A 196 -12.57 -9.69 3.66
C HIS A 196 -13.21 -8.32 3.89
N ALA A 197 -13.45 -7.60 2.79
CA ALA A 197 -13.98 -6.24 2.81
C ALA A 197 -15.31 -6.07 3.57
N GLY A 198 -16.12 -7.14 3.70
CA GLY A 198 -17.39 -7.11 4.43
C GLY A 198 -17.30 -7.14 5.96
N LEU A 199 -16.11 -7.36 6.54
CA LEU A 199 -15.94 -7.33 7.99
C LEU A 199 -16.01 -5.90 8.54
N ASP A 200 -16.47 -5.78 9.78
CA ASP A 200 -16.43 -4.52 10.51
C ASP A 200 -14.99 -4.03 10.67
N PRO A 201 -14.74 -2.70 10.66
CA PRO A 201 -13.39 -2.15 10.77
C PRO A 201 -12.63 -2.65 12.00
N GLN A 202 -13.32 -2.79 13.14
CA GLN A 202 -12.70 -3.30 14.37
C GLN A 202 -12.29 -4.77 14.23
N GLU A 203 -13.16 -5.61 13.66
CA GLU A 203 -12.87 -7.03 13.44
C GLU A 203 -11.70 -7.24 12.47
N LYS A 204 -11.58 -6.39 11.44
CA LYS A 204 -10.42 -6.38 10.53
C LYS A 204 -9.12 -6.16 11.30
N VAL A 205 -9.10 -5.20 12.23
CA VAL A 205 -7.93 -4.93 13.06
C VAL A 205 -7.62 -6.11 13.96
N GLU A 206 -8.62 -6.69 14.62
CA GLU A 206 -8.46 -7.85 15.50
C GLU A 206 -7.88 -9.06 14.75
N VAL A 207 -8.32 -9.34 13.53
CA VAL A 207 -7.78 -10.43 12.72
C VAL A 207 -6.32 -10.17 12.29
N GLN A 208 -5.93 -8.90 12.09
CA GLN A 208 -4.57 -8.54 11.67
C GLN A 208 -3.55 -8.49 12.81
N THR A 209 -4.01 -8.36 14.06
CA THR A 209 -3.14 -8.24 15.24
C THR A 209 -3.10 -9.49 16.12
N ALA A 210 -3.94 -10.49 15.83
CA ALA A 210 -3.96 -11.81 16.46
C ALA A 210 -2.74 -12.66 16.08
#